data_AF-A0A1Y3T0C4-F1
#
_entry.id   AF-A0A1Y3T0C4-F1
#
_cell.length_a   1.000
_cell.length_b   1.000
_cell.length_c   1.000
_cell.angle_alpha   90.00
_cell.angle_beta   90.00
_cell.angle_gamma   90.00
#
_symmetry.space_group_name_H-M   'P 1'
#
loop_
_entity.id
_entity.type
_entity.pdbx_description
1 polymer ?
#
loop_
_entity_poly.entity_id
_entity_poly.type
_entity_poly.pdbx_seq_one_letter_code
_entity_poly.pdbx_strand_id
1 'polypeptide(L)'
;MKDRRRCFGKMQMEEKQHLLIRKGREVRIGPYEFEVLFYMLEHIGAVVSREEINEALPSRKRDGGRNVDSHIKNLRRRLDMHDVILSVRSVGYRIDEEKFYRKVTGKDF
;
A
#
# COMPACT_ATOMS: atom_id res chain seq x y z
N MET A 1 -6.47 20.84 -4.21
CA MET A 1 -5.90 19.51 -3.92
C MET A 1 -5.80 19.34 -2.40
N LYS A 2 -6.65 18.50 -1.79
CA LYS A 2 -6.70 18.30 -0.33
C LYS A 2 -5.38 17.66 0.14
N ASP A 3 -4.91 18.07 1.31
CA ASP A 3 -3.79 17.43 1.98
C ASP A 3 -4.29 16.11 2.60
N ARG A 4 -4.05 14.97 1.94
CA ARG A 4 -4.56 13.67 2.41
C ARG A 4 -3.52 13.02 3.32
N ARG A 5 -3.87 12.94 4.61
CA ARG A 5 -3.15 12.17 5.62
C ARG A 5 -3.98 10.98 6.07
N ARG A 6 -3.36 9.82 6.22
CA ARG A 6 -3.98 8.59 6.74
C ARG A 6 -3.19 8.11 7.95
N CYS A 7 -3.88 7.77 9.02
CA CYS A 7 -3.28 7.28 10.27
C CYS A 7 -3.92 5.95 10.67
N PHE A 8 -3.11 4.92 10.85
CA PHE A 8 -3.51 3.57 11.25
C PHE A 8 -2.62 3.13 12.42
N GLY A 9 -3.06 3.37 13.66
CA GLY A 9 -2.25 3.07 14.84
C GLY A 9 -0.84 3.69 14.76
N LYS A 10 0.18 2.84 14.69
CA LYS A 10 1.59 3.24 14.59
C LYS A 10 2.07 3.50 13.16
N MET A 11 1.20 3.51 12.17
CA MET A 11 1.50 3.80 10.76
C MET A 11 0.82 5.10 10.33
N GLN A 12 1.54 5.98 9.64
CA GLN A 12 1.04 7.26 9.14
C GLN A 12 1.54 7.47 7.71
N MET A 13 0.68 7.99 6.84
CA MET A 13 1.02 8.32 5.47
C MET A 13 0.55 9.73 5.11
N GLU A 14 1.42 10.50 4.46
CA GLU A 14 1.13 11.84 3.95
C GLU A 14 1.36 11.87 2.45
N GLU A 15 0.28 12.07 1.70
CA GLU A 15 0.29 11.93 0.24
C GLU A 15 1.22 12.94 -0.43
N LYS A 16 1.11 14.23 -0.11
CA LYS A 16 1.91 15.29 -0.78
C LYS A 16 3.41 15.15 -0.58
N GLN A 17 3.82 14.59 0.55
CA GLN A 17 5.22 14.44 0.92
C GLN A 17 5.78 13.06 0.53
N HIS A 18 4.95 12.14 0.02
CA HIS A 18 5.27 10.71 -0.09
C HIS A 18 5.90 10.17 1.21
N LEU A 19 5.42 10.66 2.35
CA LEU A 19 5.97 10.35 3.65
C LEU A 19 5.22 9.18 4.26
N LEU A 20 5.93 8.11 4.57
CA LEU A 20 5.43 6.97 5.32
C LEU A 20 6.21 6.88 6.63
N ILE A 21 5.51 6.96 7.76
CA ILE A 21 6.07 6.77 9.10
C ILE A 21 5.49 5.49 9.68
N ARG A 22 6.35 4.63 10.25
CA ARG A 22 5.95 3.45 11.00
C ARG A 22 6.71 3.36 12.30
N LYS A 23 5.99 3.19 13.42
CA LYS A 23 6.54 3.15 14.78
C LYS A 23 7.48 4.33 15.06
N GLY A 24 7.11 5.52 14.60
CA GLY A 24 7.88 6.76 14.77
C GLY A 24 9.12 6.90 13.87
N ARG A 25 9.34 5.99 12.90
CA ARG A 25 10.45 6.07 11.95
C ARG A 25 9.96 6.21 10.52
N GLU A 26 10.61 7.07 9.74
CA GLU A 26 10.38 7.16 8.30
C GLU A 26 10.75 5.84 7.63
N VAL A 27 9.85 5.31 6.81
CA VAL A 27 10.08 4.15 5.97
C VAL A 27 10.09 4.61 4.52
N ARG A 28 11.28 4.66 3.93
CA ARG A 28 11.42 4.97 2.51
C ARG A 28 10.87 3.81 1.70
N ILE A 29 10.06 4.10 0.68
CA ILE A 29 9.61 3.20 -0.38
C ILE A 29 9.65 3.93 -1.73
N GLY A 30 9.58 3.22 -2.85
CA GLY A 30 9.53 3.87 -4.16
C GLY A 30 8.26 4.72 -4.32
N PRO A 31 8.26 5.78 -5.16
CA PRO A 31 7.08 6.63 -5.35
C PRO A 31 5.83 5.85 -5.77
N TYR A 32 5.98 4.94 -6.74
CA TYR A 32 4.86 4.11 -7.18
C TYR A 32 4.43 3.08 -6.13
N GLU A 33 5.39 2.54 -5.35
CA GLU A 33 5.07 1.67 -4.21
C GLU A 33 4.24 2.44 -3.16
N PHE A 34 4.59 3.70 -2.89
CA PHE A 34 3.82 4.58 -2.02
C PHE A 34 2.41 4.80 -2.54
N GLU A 35 2.26 5.16 -3.81
CA GLU A 35 0.95 5.38 -4.44
C GLU A 35 0.07 4.13 -4.40
N VAL A 36 0.62 2.96 -4.77
CA VAL A 36 -0.08 1.66 -4.70
C VAL A 36 -0.54 1.37 -3.29
N LEU A 37 0.34 1.51 -2.30
CA LEU A 37 -0.02 1.28 -0.91
C LEU A 37 -1.10 2.25 -0.43
N PHE A 38 -0.94 3.55 -0.73
CA PHE A 38 -1.90 4.57 -0.35
C PHE A 38 -3.27 4.27 -0.92
N TYR A 39 -3.34 3.95 -2.22
CA TYR A 39 -4.57 3.57 -2.90
C TYR A 39 -5.21 2.32 -2.28
N MET A 40 -4.45 1.23 -2.12
CA MET A 40 -4.97 0.01 -1.51
C MET A 40 -5.49 0.24 -0.08
N LEU A 41 -4.90 1.17 0.67
CA LEU A 41 -5.37 1.55 2.02
C LEU A 41 -6.66 2.38 2.01
N GLU A 42 -7.06 2.95 0.88
CA GLU A 42 -8.40 3.52 0.70
C GLU A 42 -9.46 2.44 0.44
N HIS A 43 -9.01 1.23 0.09
CA HIS A 43 -9.83 0.08 -0.30
C HIS A 43 -9.53 -1.16 0.56
N ILE A 44 -9.26 -0.97 1.86
CA ILE A 44 -9.00 -2.09 2.80
C ILE A 44 -10.17 -3.08 2.77
N GLY A 45 -9.87 -4.38 2.74
CA GLY A 45 -10.88 -5.44 2.66
C GLY A 45 -11.48 -5.66 1.26
N ALA A 46 -11.31 -4.73 0.32
CA ALA A 46 -11.78 -4.89 -1.06
C ALA A 46 -10.71 -5.51 -1.96
N VAL A 47 -11.14 -6.22 -3.01
CA VAL A 47 -10.22 -6.67 -4.07
C VAL A 47 -9.99 -5.52 -5.02
N VAL A 48 -8.72 -5.15 -5.20
CA VAL A 48 -8.26 -4.14 -6.15
C VAL A 48 -7.59 -4.85 -7.33
N SER A 49 -8.08 -4.63 -8.55
CA SER A 49 -7.54 -5.32 -9.73
C SER A 49 -6.20 -4.73 -10.19
N ARG A 50 -5.45 -5.49 -10.98
CA ARG A 50 -4.22 -4.97 -11.60
C ARG A 50 -4.53 -3.85 -12.59
N GLU A 51 -5.60 -3.97 -13.37
CA GLU A 51 -6.02 -2.89 -14.28
C GLU A 51 -6.38 -1.64 -13.47
N GLU A 52 -7.18 -1.77 -12.43
CA GLU A 52 -7.61 -0.67 -11.57
C GLU A 52 -6.43 0.08 -10.95
N ILE A 53 -5.42 -0.64 -10.41
CA ILE A 53 -4.19 -0.01 -9.90
C ILE A 53 -3.46 0.76 -11.01
N ASN A 54 -3.41 0.22 -12.24
CA ASN A 54 -2.73 0.87 -13.35
C ASN A 54 -3.50 2.09 -13.89
N GLU A 55 -4.82 2.05 -13.87
CA GLU A 55 -5.70 3.13 -14.32
C GLU A 55 -5.77 4.27 -13.31
N ALA A 56 -5.87 3.95 -12.03
CA ALA A 56 -5.90 4.93 -10.95
C ALA A 56 -4.56 5.68 -10.77
N LEU A 57 -3.43 5.04 -11.14
CA LEU A 57 -2.09 5.55 -10.88
C LEU A 57 -1.32 5.86 -12.19
N PRO A 58 -1.51 7.04 -12.79
CA PRO A 58 -0.94 7.42 -14.07
C PRO A 58 0.58 7.71 -14.04
N SER A 59 1.21 7.72 -12.85
CA SER A 59 2.65 7.94 -12.62
C SER A 59 3.55 6.92 -13.34
N ARG A 60 2.94 5.90 -13.94
CA ARG A 60 3.49 4.83 -14.78
C ARG A 60 4.39 5.28 -15.95
N LYS A 61 4.34 6.55 -16.38
CA LYS A 61 5.09 7.00 -17.57
C LYS A 61 6.63 7.00 -17.42
N ARG A 62 7.20 6.76 -16.23
CA ARG A 62 8.66 6.93 -15.99
C ARG A 62 9.45 5.70 -15.57
N ASP A 63 8.84 4.56 -15.26
CA ASP A 63 9.56 3.45 -14.59
C ASP A 63 9.65 2.16 -15.45
N GLY A 64 10.29 2.27 -16.63
CA GLY A 64 11.06 1.19 -17.27
C GLY A 64 10.46 -0.22 -17.42
N GLY A 65 9.14 -0.40 -17.34
CA GLY A 65 8.47 -1.69 -17.58
C GLY A 65 8.30 -2.62 -16.37
N ARG A 66 8.46 -2.15 -15.12
CA ARG A 66 8.10 -2.98 -13.95
C ARG A 66 6.57 -3.10 -13.81
N ASN A 67 6.09 -4.31 -13.55
CA ASN A 67 4.66 -4.59 -13.37
C ASN A 67 4.21 -4.39 -11.91
N VAL A 68 2.91 -4.22 -11.69
CA VAL A 68 2.27 -4.07 -10.35
C VAL A 68 2.77 -5.15 -9.39
N ASP A 69 2.93 -6.38 -9.86
CA ASP A 69 3.34 -7.54 -9.07
C ASP A 69 4.72 -7.36 -8.44
N SER A 70 5.66 -6.74 -9.16
CA SER A 70 6.99 -6.44 -8.64
C SER A 70 6.94 -5.40 -7.52
N HIS A 71 6.08 -4.39 -7.67
CA HIS A 71 5.89 -3.36 -6.65
C HIS A 71 5.20 -3.92 -5.40
N ILE A 72 4.19 -4.78 -5.56
CA ILE A 72 3.55 -5.49 -4.43
C ILE A 72 4.55 -6.39 -3.71
N LYS A 73 5.40 -7.12 -4.45
CA LYS A 73 6.47 -7.94 -3.85
C LYS A 73 7.41 -7.07 -3.00
N ASN A 74 7.81 -5.91 -3.49
CA ASN A 74 8.65 -4.99 -2.74
C ASN A 74 7.94 -4.42 -1.51
N LEU A 75 6.67 -4.01 -1.64
CA LEU A 75 5.87 -3.53 -0.52
C LEU A 75 5.78 -4.57 0.59
N ARG A 76 5.40 -5.81 0.25
CA ARG A 76 5.34 -6.94 1.18
C ARG A 76 6.66 -7.12 1.92
N ARG A 77 7.79 -7.07 1.22
CA ARG A 77 9.13 -7.22 1.80
C ARG A 77 9.51 -6.05 2.70
N ARG A 78 9.39 -4.81 2.21
CA ARG A 78 9.85 -3.60 2.92
C ARG A 78 9.01 -3.29 4.15
N LEU A 79 7.72 -3.62 4.10
CA LEU A 79 6.77 -3.33 5.16
C LEU A 79 6.42 -4.55 6.00
N ASP A 80 7.04 -5.71 5.74
CA ASP A 80 6.66 -6.96 6.39
C ASP A 80 5.12 -7.16 6.31
N MET A 81 4.58 -7.19 5.09
CA MET A 81 3.14 -7.27 4.82
C MET A 81 2.79 -8.51 3.97
N HIS A 82 3.61 -9.56 4.03
CA HIS A 82 3.41 -10.79 3.25
C HIS A 82 2.10 -11.51 3.56
N ASP A 83 1.68 -11.49 4.83
CA ASP A 83 0.45 -12.07 5.33
C ASP A 83 -0.75 -11.12 5.28
N VAL A 84 -0.51 -9.84 5.00
CA VAL A 84 -1.51 -8.76 5.01
C VAL A 84 -1.97 -8.40 3.59
N ILE A 85 -1.05 -8.14 2.67
CA ILE A 85 -1.38 -7.87 1.27
C ILE A 85 -1.51 -9.22 0.59
N LEU A 86 -2.73 -9.68 0.32
CA LEU A 86 -3.02 -11.00 -0.23
C LEU A 86 -3.19 -10.94 -1.74
N SER A 87 -2.75 -12.00 -2.43
CA SER A 87 -3.00 -12.17 -3.86
C SER A 87 -4.38 -12.79 -4.06
N VAL A 88 -5.17 -12.20 -4.95
CA VAL A 88 -6.43 -12.79 -5.43
C VAL A 88 -6.18 -13.33 -6.83
N ARG A 89 -6.25 -14.66 -6.97
CA ARG A 89 -5.83 -15.38 -8.18
C ARG A 89 -6.53 -14.80 -9.42
N SER A 90 -5.73 -14.46 -10.43
CA SER A 90 -6.17 -13.88 -11.71
C SER A 90 -6.88 -12.52 -11.65
N VAL A 91 -7.03 -11.91 -10.46
CA VAL A 91 -7.73 -10.63 -10.31
C VAL A 91 -6.75 -9.52 -9.91
N GLY A 92 -6.08 -9.68 -8.76
CA GLY A 92 -5.33 -8.57 -8.19
C GLY A 92 -4.92 -8.83 -6.77
N TYR A 93 -5.16 -7.84 -5.91
CA TYR A 93 -4.69 -7.82 -4.54
C TYR A 93 -5.76 -7.32 -3.58
N ARG A 94 -5.66 -7.72 -2.33
CA ARG A 94 -6.53 -7.25 -1.25
C ARG A 94 -5.70 -7.04 0.01
N ILE A 95 -6.02 -6.00 0.78
CA ILE A 95 -5.53 -5.90 2.15
C ILE A 95 -6.46 -6.70 3.05
N ASP A 96 -5.91 -7.69 3.74
CA ASP A 96 -6.59 -8.37 4.83
C ASP A 96 -6.76 -7.41 6.01
N GLU A 97 -8.00 -7.04 6.30
CA GLU A 97 -8.34 -5.98 7.24
C GLU A 97 -7.90 -6.30 8.67
N GLU A 98 -8.27 -7.49 9.16
CA GLU A 98 -7.93 -7.94 10.51
C GLU A 98 -6.41 -7.99 10.71
N LYS A 99 -5.69 -8.64 9.77
CA LYS A 99 -4.22 -8.73 9.86
C LYS A 99 -3.55 -7.37 9.73
N PHE A 100 -4.07 -6.48 8.88
CA PHE A 100 -3.56 -5.13 8.73
C PHE A 100 -3.69 -4.35 10.04
N TYR A 101 -4.90 -4.28 10.61
CA TYR A 101 -5.14 -3.54 11.83
C TYR A 101 -4.37 -4.14 13.02
N ARG A 102 -4.26 -5.46 13.11
CA ARG A 102 -3.39 -6.12 14.09
C ARG A 102 -1.94 -5.68 13.95
N LYS A 103 -1.39 -5.66 12.73
CA LYS A 103 0.02 -5.31 12.49
C LYS A 103 0.34 -3.84 12.76
N VAL A 104 -0.60 -2.93 12.52
CA VAL A 104 -0.36 -1.48 12.68
C VAL A 104 -0.77 -0.94 14.05
N THR A 105 -1.73 -1.57 14.74
CA THR A 105 -2.16 -1.16 16.10
C THR A 105 -1.56 -2.01 17.21
N GLY A 106 -1.24 -3.28 16.94
CA GLY A 106 -0.84 -4.26 17.96
C GLY A 106 -2.03 -4.81 18.77
N LYS A 107 -3.27 -4.61 18.30
CA LYS A 107 -4.48 -5.15 18.93
C LYS A 107 -5.03 -6.30 18.08
N ASP A 108 -5.44 -7.38 18.74
CA ASP A 108 -6.31 -8.38 18.12
C ASP A 108 -7.73 -7.81 18.07
N PHE A 109 -8.45 -8.08 16.98
CA PHE A 109 -9.84 -7.66 16.77
C PHE A 109 -10.76 -8.89 16.80
#